data_AF-A0AAW7FX50-F1
#
_entry.id   AF-A0AAW7FX50-F1
#
_cell.length_a   1.000
_cell.length_b   1.000
_cell.length_c   1.000
_cell.angle_alpha   90.00
_cell.angle_beta   90.00
_cell.angle_gamma   90.00
#
_symmetry.space_group_name_H-M   'P 1'
#
loop_
_entity.id
_entity.type
_entity.pdbx_description
1 polymer ?
#
loop_
_entity_poly.entity_id
_entity_poly.type
_entity_poly.pdbx_seq_one_letter_code
_entity_poly.pdbx_strand_id
1 'polypeptide(L)'
;MSNLLNLETTVTGKIKRFNNSGGFYYTTIVSPAADAYSFPPVIRIKSKKSLGRIGDEITDVHCRITGYERSFPYTDKQTGEQSKGYNVDMLLELLE
;
A
#
# COMPACT_ATOMS: atom_id res chain seq x y z
N MET A 1 24.84 17.03 -9.12
CA MET A 1 23.66 16.20 -9.37
C MET A 1 23.28 15.58 -8.03
N SER A 2 22.17 16.01 -7.42
CA SER A 2 21.71 15.45 -6.15
C SER A 2 21.38 13.97 -6.36
N ASN A 3 22.02 13.10 -5.60
CA ASN A 3 21.62 11.70 -5.47
C ASN A 3 20.26 11.69 -4.78
N LEU A 4 19.18 11.83 -5.56
CA LEU A 4 17.84 11.54 -5.07
C LEU A 4 17.84 10.03 -4.81
N LEU A 5 17.97 9.66 -3.53
CA LEU A 5 17.79 8.27 -3.12
C LEU A 5 16.38 7.86 -3.58
N ASN A 6 16.32 6.87 -4.47
CA ASN A 6 15.03 6.29 -4.83
C ASN A 6 14.45 5.67 -3.56
N LEU A 7 13.25 6.10 -3.18
CA LEU A 7 12.56 5.53 -2.03
C LEU A 7 11.99 4.16 -2.43
N GLU A 8 12.77 3.12 -2.16
CA GLU A 8 12.52 1.74 -2.59
C GLU A 8 12.60 0.78 -1.39
N THR A 9 11.92 -0.35 -1.49
CA THR A 9 11.88 -1.39 -0.46
C THR A 9 11.58 -2.76 -1.08
N THR A 10 11.90 -3.83 -0.38
CA THR A 10 11.49 -5.20 -0.74
C THR A 10 10.35 -5.66 0.16
N VAL A 11 9.41 -6.41 -0.41
CA VAL A 11 8.22 -6.84 0.32
C VAL A 11 7.95 -8.33 0.14
N THR A 12 7.66 -8.97 1.28
CA THR A 12 7.23 -10.36 1.39
C THR A 12 5.86 -10.42 2.05
N GLY A 13 4.98 -11.31 1.58
CA GLY A 13 3.69 -11.53 2.21
C GLY A 13 2.72 -12.38 1.40
N LYS A 14 1.55 -12.63 1.98
CA LYS A 14 0.51 -13.48 1.39
C LYS A 14 -0.56 -12.64 0.69
N ILE A 15 -0.91 -13.00 -0.54
CA ILE A 15 -1.94 -12.30 -1.32
C ILE A 15 -3.32 -12.56 -0.70
N LYS A 16 -3.97 -11.47 -0.24
CA LYS A 16 -5.35 -11.53 0.29
C LYS A 16 -6.42 -11.26 -0.75
N ARG A 17 -6.14 -10.34 -1.67
CA ARG A 17 -7.08 -9.91 -2.72
C ARG A 17 -6.31 -9.16 -3.79
N PHE A 18 -6.92 -9.04 -4.96
CA PHE A 18 -6.46 -8.13 -5.98
C PHE A 18 -7.66 -7.48 -6.67
N ASN A 19 -7.46 -6.32 -7.28
CA ASN A 19 -8.39 -5.74 -8.22
C ASN A 19 -7.64 -5.20 -9.43
N ASN A 20 -8.33 -5.14 -10.56
CA ASN A 20 -7.77 -4.61 -11.80
C ASN A 20 -8.49 -3.31 -12.13
N SER A 21 -7.75 -2.27 -12.47
CA SER A 21 -8.31 -0.98 -12.88
C SER A 21 -7.29 -0.21 -13.71
N GLY A 22 -7.76 0.48 -14.76
CA GLY A 22 -6.90 1.34 -15.59
C GLY A 22 -5.71 0.63 -16.22
N GLY A 23 -5.82 -0.67 -16.52
CA GLY A 23 -4.73 -1.48 -17.07
C GLY A 23 -3.65 -1.92 -16.07
N PHE A 24 -3.85 -1.66 -14.77
CA PHE A 24 -2.94 -2.09 -13.71
C PHE A 24 -3.58 -3.15 -12.80
N TYR A 25 -2.72 -3.99 -12.22
CA TYR A 25 -3.06 -4.93 -11.16
C TYR A 25 -2.72 -4.30 -9.82
N TYR A 26 -3.69 -4.28 -8.92
CA TYR A 26 -3.53 -3.80 -7.54
C TYR A 26 -3.68 -4.98 -6.58
N THR A 27 -2.55 -5.55 -6.20
CA THR A 27 -2.47 -6.72 -5.30
C THR A 27 -2.39 -6.24 -3.86
N THR A 28 -3.29 -6.69 -2.99
CA THR A 28 -3.18 -6.48 -1.55
C THR A 28 -2.60 -7.73 -0.89
N ILE A 29 -1.51 -7.54 -0.15
CA ILE A 29 -0.88 -8.59 0.64
C ILE A 29 -1.01 -8.30 2.13
N VAL A 30 -0.77 -9.34 2.92
CA VAL A 30 -0.49 -9.23 4.35
C VAL A 30 0.93 -9.73 4.59
N SER A 31 1.77 -8.84 5.13
CA SER A 31 3.15 -9.18 5.49
C SER A 31 3.21 -9.79 6.89
N PRO A 32 4.27 -10.56 7.21
CA PRO A 32 4.51 -11.00 8.58
C PRO A 32 4.49 -9.82 9.56
N ALA A 33 3.90 -10.03 10.73
CA ALA A 33 4.00 -9.06 11.83
C ALA A 33 5.44 -9.03 12.36
N ALA A 34 5.84 -7.90 12.94
CA ALA A 34 7.17 -7.74 13.53
C ALA A 34 7.37 -8.64 14.77
N ASP A 35 6.28 -8.95 15.48
CA ASP A 35 6.24 -9.77 16.69
C ASP A 35 4.84 -10.38 16.90
N ALA A 36 4.68 -11.19 17.94
CA ALA A 36 3.45 -11.94 18.25
C ALA A 36 2.23 -11.09 18.65
N TYR A 37 2.44 -9.84 19.08
CA TYR A 37 1.38 -8.94 19.53
C TYR A 37 1.11 -7.80 18.52
N SER A 38 1.98 -7.65 17.52
CA SER A 38 1.82 -6.69 16.43
C SER A 38 0.78 -7.12 15.40
N PHE A 39 0.01 -6.14 14.90
CA PHE A 39 -0.86 -6.38 13.74
C PHE A 39 -0.04 -6.48 12.46
N PRO A 40 -0.30 -7.47 11.60
CA PRO A 40 0.46 -7.64 10.37
C PRO A 40 0.16 -6.49 9.38
N PRO A 41 1.19 -5.92 8.73
CA PRO A 41 0.99 -4.85 7.75
C PRO A 41 0.14 -5.31 6.56
N VAL A 42 -0.77 -4.44 6.11
CA VAL A 42 -1.56 -4.65 4.89
C VAL A 42 -1.06 -3.69 3.82
N ILE A 43 -0.50 -4.25 2.75
CA ILE A 43 0.21 -3.46 1.73
C ILE A 43 -0.48 -3.65 0.38
N ARG A 44 -0.66 -2.55 -0.35
CA ARG A 44 -1.16 -2.58 -1.73
C ARG A 44 0.01 -2.36 -2.70
N ILE A 45 0.14 -3.23 -3.68
CA ILE A 45 1.16 -3.21 -4.72
C ILE A 45 0.49 -3.00 -6.08
N LYS A 46 0.91 -1.98 -6.81
CA LYS A 46 0.55 -1.70 -8.20
C LYS A 46 1.60 -2.34 -9.12
N SER A 47 1.14 -3.06 -10.13
CA SER A 47 1.98 -3.81 -11.07
C SER A 47 1.34 -3.88 -12.46
N LYS A 48 2.13 -4.18 -13.49
CA LYS A 48 1.63 -4.35 -14.87
C LYS A 48 1.09 -5.76 -15.13
N LYS A 49 1.48 -6.73 -14.31
CA LYS A 49 1.10 -8.13 -14.42
C LYS A 49 0.60 -8.64 -13.07
N SER A 50 -0.17 -9.72 -13.07
CA SER A 50 -0.59 -10.36 -11.82
C SER A 50 0.63 -10.90 -11.07
N LEU A 51 0.66 -10.70 -9.75
CA LEU A 51 1.70 -11.25 -8.87
C LEU A 51 1.44 -12.70 -8.45
N GLY A 52 0.21 -13.21 -8.67
CA GLY A 52 -0.19 -14.54 -8.24
C GLY A 52 -1.70 -14.63 -8.00
N ARG A 53 -2.11 -15.62 -7.22
CA ARG A 53 -3.50 -15.88 -6.82
C ARG A 53 -3.69 -15.60 -5.33
N ILE A 54 -4.95 -15.46 -4.91
CA ILE A 54 -5.28 -15.34 -3.49
C ILE A 54 -4.77 -16.59 -2.77
N GLY A 55 -4.02 -16.38 -1.69
CA GLY A 55 -3.39 -17.46 -0.93
C GLY A 55 -1.92 -17.69 -1.26
N ASP A 56 -1.45 -17.23 -2.42
CA ASP A 56 -0.03 -17.36 -2.79
C ASP A 56 0.83 -16.43 -1.92
N GLU A 57 2.06 -16.84 -1.68
CA GLU A 57 3.09 -16.04 -1.02
C GLU A 57 4.02 -15.43 -2.06
N ILE A 58 4.29 -14.14 -1.92
CA ILE A 58 5.32 -13.43 -2.69
C ILE A 58 6.50 -13.14 -1.76
N THR A 59 7.71 -13.23 -2.29
CA THR A 59 8.95 -13.10 -1.52
C THR A 59 9.89 -12.08 -2.16
N ASP A 60 10.41 -11.17 -1.35
CA ASP A 60 11.45 -10.17 -1.69
C ASP A 60 11.15 -9.36 -2.95
N VAL A 61 9.89 -9.00 -3.13
CA VAL A 61 9.42 -8.25 -4.29
C VAL A 61 9.89 -6.79 -4.19
N HIS A 62 10.76 -6.38 -5.11
CA HIS A 62 11.33 -5.03 -5.11
C HIS A 62 10.32 -4.00 -5.63
N CYS A 63 10.07 -2.98 -4.81
CA CYS A 63 9.07 -1.98 -5.08
C CYS A 63 9.58 -0.56 -4.78
N ARG A 64 9.06 0.41 -5.51
CA ARG A 64 9.13 1.83 -5.17
C ARG A 64 7.99 2.19 -4.22
N ILE A 65 8.30 2.92 -3.17
CA ILE A 65 7.30 3.48 -2.26
C ILE A 65 6.66 4.70 -2.94
N THR A 66 5.34 4.68 -3.03
CA THR A 66 4.52 5.75 -3.59
C THR A 66 3.24 5.89 -2.76
N GLY A 67 2.32 6.74 -3.21
CA GLY A 67 1.07 7.02 -2.52
C GLY A 67 0.55 8.40 -2.87
N TYR A 68 -0.62 8.71 -2.32
CA TYR A 68 -1.21 10.04 -2.45
C TYR A 68 -2.03 10.35 -1.22
N GLU A 69 -2.00 11.61 -0.82
CA GLU A 69 -2.86 12.14 0.24
C GLU A 69 -4.22 12.51 -0.35
N ARG A 70 -5.28 12.22 0.39
CA ARG A 70 -6.64 12.67 0.09
C ARG A 70 -7.19 13.42 1.28
N SER A 71 -7.64 14.66 1.04
CA SER A 71 -8.42 15.40 2.01
C SER A 71 -9.90 15.04 1.92
N PHE A 72 -10.60 15.05 3.05
CA PHE A 72 -12.05 14.92 3.11
C PHE A 72 -12.64 15.95 4.09
N PRO A 73 -13.86 16.45 3.85
CA PRO A 73 -14.53 17.29 4.83
C PRO A 73 -14.78 16.47 6.09
N TYR A 74 -14.39 17.02 7.23
CA TYR A 74 -14.61 16.43 8.55
C TYR A 74 -15.47 17.39 9.36
N THR A 75 -16.42 16.83 10.12
CA THR A 75 -17.24 17.61 11.04
C THR A 75 -17.06 17.03 12.42
N ASP A 76 -16.62 17.88 13.35
CA ASP A 76 -16.53 17.51 14.75
C ASP A 76 -17.94 17.22 15.29
N LYS A 77 -18.14 16.01 15.82
CA LYS A 77 -19.46 15.55 16.28
C LYS A 77 -19.91 16.20 17.59
N GLN A 78 -18.99 16.78 18.37
CA GLN A 78 -19.29 17.45 19.63
C GLN A 78 -19.52 18.95 19.43
N THR A 79 -18.72 19.61 18.58
CA THR A 79 -18.78 21.08 18.41
C THR A 79 -19.54 21.52 17.15
N GLY A 80 -19.70 20.64 16.16
CA GLY A 80 -20.27 20.98 14.86
C GLY A 80 -19.32 21.74 13.93
N GLU A 81 -18.07 21.96 14.35
CA GLU A 81 -17.07 22.67 13.56
C GLU A 81 -16.66 21.86 12.32
N GLN A 82 -16.59 22.54 11.17
CA GLN A 82 -16.16 21.97 9.89
C GLN A 82 -14.64 22.15 9.74
N SER A 83 -13.93 21.06 9.50
CA SER A 83 -12.49 21.06 9.22
C SER A 83 -12.15 20.11 8.07
N LYS A 84 -10.86 19.97 7.77
CA LYS A 84 -10.36 19.02 6.76
C LYS A 84 -9.65 17.87 7.47
N GLY A 85 -10.11 16.65 7.22
CA GLY A 85 -9.36 15.43 7.52
C GLY A 85 -8.46 15.05 6.35
N TYR A 86 -7.39 14.31 6.62
CA TYR A 86 -6.47 13.79 5.60
C TYR A 86 -6.27 12.30 5.80
N ASN A 87 -6.34 11.54 4.71
CA ASN A 87 -5.96 10.13 4.65
C ASN A 87 -4.78 9.98 3.69
N VAL A 88 -3.80 9.17 4.08
CA VAL A 88 -2.68 8.82 3.20
C VAL A 88 -2.86 7.37 2.76
N ASP A 89 -3.01 7.17 1.45
CA ASP A 89 -3.00 5.84 0.85
C ASP A 89 -1.58 5.51 0.40
N MET A 90 -0.86 4.72 1.21
CA MET A 90 0.45 4.20 0.83
C MET A 90 0.29 3.10 -0.21
N LEU A 91 1.08 3.18 -1.27
CA LEU A 91 1.07 2.24 -2.39
C LEU A 91 2.52 1.88 -2.74
N LEU A 92 2.76 0.62 -3.08
CA LEU A 92 4.04 0.19 -3.63
C LEU A 92 3.91 -0.02 -5.12
N GLU A 93 4.84 0.48 -5.92
CA GLU A 93 4.90 0.21 -7.35
C GLU A 93 6.01 -0.79 -7.62
N LEU A 94 5.67 -1.93 -8.23
CA LEU A 94 6.65 -2.96 -8.57
C LEU A 94 7.71 -2.40 -9.53
N LEU A 95 8.98 -2.69 -9.25
CA LEU A 95 10.10 -2.42 -10.14
C LEU A 95 10.40 -3.71 -10.93
N GLU A 96 10.10 -3.70 -12.23
CA GLU A 96 10.34 -4.80 -13.20
C GLU A 96 11.51 -4.46 -14.14
#